data_AF-A0A398ACL1-F1
#
_entry.id   AF-A0A398ACL1-F1
#
_cell.length_a   1.000
_cell.length_b   1.000
_cell.length_c   1.000
_cell.angle_alpha   90.00
_cell.angle_beta   90.00
_cell.angle_gamma   90.00
#
_symmetry.space_group_name_H-M   'P 1'
#
loop_
_entity.id
_entity.type
_entity.pdbx_description
1 polymer ?
#
loop_
_entity_poly.entity_id
_entity_poly.type
_entity_poly.pdbx_seq_one_letter_code
_entity_poly.pdbx_strand_id
1 'polypeptide(L)'
;MTNSSKTKLTYIFWFAITIMVIITLICSEGYKIPITGPLMKVEIKNNNTYILDVHCKSADDDIGSRALKNGESYRWQFYVNFFNSTLYFCEFHQGKVTKGVFDIYDALRDFKRCTRCTWMAETDGLYGFSEKKPPPAAVFYKWLK
;
A
#
# COMPACT_ATOMS: atom_id res chain seq x y z
N MET A 1 38.33 38.00 20.36
CA MET A 1 37.74 36.69 20.71
C MET A 1 36.48 36.51 19.87
N THR A 2 36.55 35.83 18.73
CA THR A 2 35.35 35.54 17.92
C THR A 2 34.48 34.53 18.66
N ASN A 3 33.20 34.84 18.81
CA ASN A 3 32.25 34.03 19.58
C ASN A 3 32.00 32.69 18.87
N SER A 4 32.36 31.58 19.52
CA SER A 4 32.20 30.19 19.05
C SER A 4 30.78 29.89 18.51
N SER A 5 29.76 30.54 19.06
CA SER A 5 28.37 30.41 18.59
C SER A 5 28.16 30.99 17.18
N LYS A 6 28.81 32.10 16.84
CA LYS A 6 28.70 32.73 15.52
C LYS A 6 29.40 31.88 14.46
N THR A 7 30.54 31.31 14.81
CA THR A 7 31.30 30.42 13.91
C THR A 7 30.53 29.13 13.61
N LYS A 8 29.87 28.52 14.62
CA LYS A 8 28.98 27.37 14.41
C LYS A 8 27.80 27.69 13.51
N LEU A 9 27.16 28.85 13.71
CA LEU A 9 26.03 29.29 12.88
C LEU A 9 26.46 29.50 11.42
N THR A 10 27.63 30.09 11.20
CA THR A 10 28.17 30.24 9.83
C THR A 10 28.45 28.88 9.19
N TYR A 11 28.99 27.90 9.90
CA TYR A 11 29.20 26.55 9.33
C TYR A 11 27.89 25.85 8.96
N ILE A 12 26.86 25.96 9.82
CA ILE A 12 25.53 25.39 9.53
C ILE A 12 24.92 26.04 8.29
N PHE A 13 25.04 27.37 8.17
CA PHE A 13 24.54 28.11 7.02
C PHE A 13 25.25 27.70 5.73
N TRP A 14 26.59 27.61 5.75
CA TRP A 14 27.37 27.14 4.60
C TRP A 14 27.06 25.68 4.23
N PHE A 15 26.90 24.80 5.23
CA PHE A 15 26.51 23.41 4.99
C PHE A 15 25.12 23.31 4.35
N ALA A 16 24.14 24.06 4.84
CA ALA A 16 22.80 24.13 4.24
C ALA A 16 22.83 24.67 2.80
N ILE A 17 23.64 25.70 2.52
CA ILE A 17 23.83 26.22 1.16
C ILE A 17 24.44 25.16 0.24
N THR A 18 25.47 24.44 0.70
CA THR A 18 26.08 23.38 -0.12
C THR A 18 25.10 22.26 -0.43
N ILE A 19 24.25 21.86 0.53
CA ILE A 19 23.19 20.88 0.31
C ILE A 19 22.18 21.39 -0.72
N MET A 20 21.74 22.63 -0.62
CA MET A 20 20.80 23.23 -1.57
C MET A 20 21.38 23.30 -2.99
N VAL A 21 22.65 23.66 -3.15
CA VAL A 21 23.34 23.69 -4.45
C VAL A 21 23.45 22.28 -5.03
N ILE A 22 23.82 21.29 -4.22
CA ILE A 22 23.89 19.88 -4.64
C ILE A 22 22.50 19.38 -5.09
N ILE A 23 21.43 19.69 -4.33
CA ILE A 23 20.05 19.34 -4.70
C ILE A 23 19.67 19.96 -6.06
N THR A 24 20.01 21.23 -6.30
CA THR A 24 19.71 21.87 -7.58
C THR A 24 20.47 21.27 -8.76
N LEU A 25 21.72 20.82 -8.56
CA LEU A 25 22.53 20.14 -9.58
C LEU A 25 22.03 18.71 -9.86
N ILE A 26 21.55 18.00 -8.84
CA ILE A 26 20.89 16.70 -9.02
C ILE A 26 19.56 16.84 -9.78
N CYS A 27 18.87 17.99 -9.62
CA CYS A 27 17.62 18.29 -10.34
C CYS A 27 17.80 18.82 -11.78
N SER A 28 19.01 19.24 -12.18
CA SER A 28 19.26 19.76 -13.55
C SER A 28 19.50 18.66 -14.57
N GLU A 29 20.09 17.55 -14.14
CA GLU A 29 19.99 16.28 -14.85
C GLU A 29 18.56 15.79 -14.57
N GLY A 30 17.81 15.31 -15.56
CA GLY A 30 16.44 14.80 -15.39
C GLY A 30 16.32 13.52 -14.54
N TYR A 31 17.11 13.40 -13.47
CA TYR A 31 17.13 12.36 -12.48
C TYR A 31 15.80 12.39 -11.72
N LYS A 32 14.84 11.67 -12.27
CA LYS A 32 13.60 11.31 -11.58
C LYS A 32 13.98 10.40 -10.42
N ILE A 33 14.31 10.98 -9.26
CA ILE A 33 14.23 10.23 -8.01
C ILE A 33 12.80 9.71 -7.94
N PRO A 34 12.55 8.40 -7.86
CA PRO A 34 11.21 7.90 -7.62
C PRO A 34 10.85 8.35 -6.21
N ILE A 35 10.13 9.47 -6.10
CA ILE A 35 9.55 9.92 -4.83
C ILE A 35 8.52 8.89 -4.35
N THR A 36 8.00 8.08 -5.28
CA THR A 36 7.06 6.98 -5.06
C THR A 36 7.76 5.64 -5.08
N GLY A 37 7.40 4.75 -4.15
CA GLY A 37 7.84 3.36 -4.09
C GLY A 37 7.31 2.51 -5.25
N PRO A 38 7.43 1.17 -5.19
CA PRO A 38 7.01 0.30 -6.29
C PRO A 38 5.50 0.40 -6.57
N LEU A 39 5.13 0.18 -7.84
CA LEU A 39 3.74 0.03 -8.25
C LEU A 39 3.21 -1.34 -7.82
N MET A 40 2.16 -1.32 -7.01
CA MET A 40 1.47 -2.49 -6.51
C MET A 40 0.14 -2.68 -7.23
N LYS A 41 -0.28 -3.92 -7.40
CA LYS A 41 -1.59 -4.27 -7.96
C LYS A 41 -2.33 -5.14 -6.97
N VAL A 42 -3.59 -4.81 -6.68
CA VAL A 42 -4.46 -5.62 -5.83
C VAL A 42 -5.60 -6.16 -6.66
N GLU A 43 -5.95 -7.42 -6.41
CA GLU A 43 -7.12 -8.08 -6.97
C GLU A 43 -7.85 -8.84 -5.88
N ILE A 44 -9.14 -8.58 -5.71
CA ILE A 44 -10.05 -9.36 -4.87
C ILE A 44 -11.01 -10.07 -5.80
N LYS A 45 -11.01 -11.41 -5.79
CA LYS A 45 -11.93 -12.22 -6.58
C LYS A 45 -12.96 -12.89 -5.69
N ASN A 46 -14.23 -12.82 -6.09
CA ASN A 46 -15.30 -13.50 -5.36
C ASN A 46 -15.53 -14.91 -5.92
N ASN A 47 -15.31 -15.93 -5.10
CA ASN A 47 -15.63 -17.33 -5.42
C ASN A 47 -16.87 -17.83 -4.66
N ASN A 48 -17.51 -16.98 -3.86
CA ASN A 48 -18.76 -17.32 -3.18
C ASN A 48 -19.93 -17.45 -4.15
N THR A 49 -20.94 -18.22 -3.75
CA THR A 49 -22.21 -18.34 -4.49
C THR A 49 -23.09 -17.09 -4.36
N TYR A 50 -22.76 -16.17 -3.44
CA TYR A 50 -23.49 -14.93 -3.19
C TYR A 50 -22.74 -13.70 -3.69
N ILE A 51 -23.47 -12.58 -3.84
CA ILE A 51 -22.89 -11.28 -4.15
C ILE A 51 -22.15 -10.76 -2.91
N LEU A 52 -20.86 -10.47 -3.08
CA LEU A 52 -20.00 -9.92 -2.05
C LEU A 52 -19.82 -8.43 -2.30
N ASP A 53 -20.36 -7.59 -1.42
CA ASP A 53 -20.15 -6.16 -1.45
C ASP A 53 -18.81 -5.83 -0.78
N VAL A 54 -17.95 -5.12 -1.49
CA VAL A 54 -16.60 -4.79 -1.06
C VAL A 54 -16.41 -3.29 -1.13
N HIS A 55 -16.04 -2.65 -0.01
CA HIS A 55 -15.67 -1.23 0.02
C HIS A 55 -14.23 -1.11 0.51
N CYS A 56 -13.37 -0.47 -0.28
CA CYS A 56 -11.93 -0.40 -0.02
C CYS A 56 -11.46 1.03 0.11
N LYS A 57 -10.57 1.29 1.07
CA LYS A 57 -9.92 2.59 1.25
C LYS A 57 -8.56 2.48 1.92
N SER A 58 -7.79 3.56 1.84
CA SER A 58 -6.61 3.81 2.66
C SER A 58 -6.88 4.97 3.62
N ALA A 59 -5.84 5.48 4.28
CA ALA A 59 -5.93 6.72 5.04
C ALA A 59 -6.17 7.95 4.14
N ASP A 60 -5.66 7.91 2.90
CA ASP A 60 -5.57 9.07 2.00
C ASP A 60 -6.58 8.99 0.83
N ASP A 61 -6.97 7.76 0.42
CA ASP A 61 -7.77 7.52 -0.77
C ASP A 61 -8.95 6.59 -0.48
N ASP A 62 -10.13 6.95 -0.99
CA ASP A 62 -11.27 6.03 -1.07
C ASP A 62 -11.31 5.39 -2.46
N ILE A 63 -11.14 4.07 -2.53
CA ILE A 63 -11.18 3.30 -3.79
C ILE A 63 -12.64 3.06 -4.22
N GLY A 64 -13.57 3.13 -3.27
CA GLY A 64 -15.00 2.99 -3.47
C GLY A 64 -15.54 1.59 -3.18
N SER A 65 -16.82 1.41 -3.53
CA SER A 65 -17.58 0.19 -3.31
C SER A 65 -17.82 -0.57 -4.62
N ARG A 66 -17.81 -1.90 -4.55
CA ARG A 66 -18.19 -2.77 -5.66
C ARG A 66 -18.92 -4.02 -5.16
N ALA A 67 -20.06 -4.30 -5.78
CA ALA A 67 -20.78 -5.56 -5.61
C ALA A 67 -20.20 -6.61 -6.58
N LEU A 68 -19.62 -7.68 -6.05
CA LEU A 68 -18.97 -8.74 -6.84
C LEU A 68 -19.87 -9.96 -6.93
N LYS A 69 -20.32 -10.32 -8.14
CA LYS A 69 -20.95 -11.61 -8.41
C LYS A 69 -19.92 -12.74 -8.36
N ASN A 70 -20.38 -13.99 -8.32
CA ASN A 70 -19.49 -15.15 -8.43
C ASN A 70 -18.60 -15.03 -9.67
N GLY A 71 -17.30 -15.20 -9.49
CA GLY A 71 -16.28 -15.13 -10.52
C GLY A 71 -15.76 -13.72 -10.82
N GLU A 72 -16.44 -12.66 -10.37
CA GLU A 72 -16.01 -11.29 -10.62
C GLU A 72 -14.84 -10.86 -9.72
N SER A 73 -14.09 -9.85 -10.17
CA SER A 73 -12.91 -9.36 -9.44
C SER A 73 -12.87 -7.84 -9.35
N TYR A 74 -12.54 -7.31 -8.18
CA TYR A 74 -12.26 -5.90 -7.94
C TYR A 74 -10.75 -5.66 -7.98
N ARG A 75 -10.29 -4.71 -8.80
CA ARG A 75 -8.86 -4.45 -9.02
C ARG A 75 -8.56 -2.98 -8.98
N TRP A 76 -7.40 -2.65 -8.43
CA TRP A 76 -6.80 -1.31 -8.51
C TRP A 76 -5.28 -1.41 -8.39
N GLN A 77 -4.60 -0.29 -8.61
CA GLN A 77 -3.15 -0.17 -8.51
C GLN A 77 -2.78 1.14 -7.82
N PHE A 78 -1.68 1.12 -7.09
CA PHE A 78 -1.19 2.27 -6.32
C PHE A 78 0.33 2.17 -6.17
N TYR A 79 0.97 3.29 -5.86
CA TYR A 79 2.38 3.30 -5.50
C TYR A 79 2.53 3.26 -3.98
N VAL A 80 3.47 2.46 -3.47
CA VAL A 80 3.81 2.49 -2.05
C VAL A 80 4.43 3.84 -1.70
N ASN A 81 4.07 4.41 -0.55
CA ASN A 81 4.66 5.66 -0.08
C ASN A 81 6.14 5.47 0.30
N PHE A 82 6.90 6.56 0.33
CA PHE A 82 8.34 6.52 0.62
C PHE A 82 8.66 5.98 2.02
N PHE A 83 7.75 6.16 2.99
CA PHE A 83 7.91 5.70 4.37
C PHE A 83 7.48 4.24 4.59
N ASN A 84 7.12 3.51 3.52
CA ASN A 84 6.67 2.13 3.55
C ASN A 84 5.58 1.85 4.61
N SER A 85 4.61 2.78 4.71
CA SER A 85 3.48 2.74 5.64
C SER A 85 2.12 2.66 4.93
N THR A 86 2.10 2.47 3.61
CA THR A 86 0.85 2.34 2.84
C THR A 86 0.02 1.17 3.34
N LEU A 87 -1.26 1.44 3.63
CA LEU A 87 -2.24 0.47 4.10
C LEU A 87 -3.54 0.64 3.30
N TYR A 88 -4.06 -0.46 2.75
CA TYR A 88 -5.41 -0.53 2.21
C TYR A 88 -6.18 -1.60 2.97
N PHE A 89 -7.35 -1.22 3.47
CA PHE A 89 -8.28 -2.12 4.12
C PHE A 89 -9.61 -2.10 3.40
N CYS A 90 -10.30 -3.23 3.43
CA CYS A 90 -11.60 -3.37 2.81
C CYS A 90 -12.61 -3.95 3.78
N GLU A 91 -13.80 -3.40 3.72
CA GLU A 91 -14.99 -3.90 4.40
C GLU A 91 -15.78 -4.81 3.44
N PHE A 92 -16.24 -5.94 3.96
CA PHE A 92 -16.92 -6.97 3.19
C PHE A 92 -18.32 -7.21 3.77
N HIS A 93 -19.33 -7.24 2.90
CA HIS A 93 -20.70 -7.56 3.26
C HIS A 93 -21.30 -8.62 2.33
N GLN A 94 -22.21 -9.42 2.90
CA GLN A 94 -23.15 -10.25 2.17
C GLN A 94 -24.54 -9.67 2.41
N GLY A 95 -24.99 -8.76 1.54
CA GLY A 95 -26.22 -8.01 1.78
C GLY A 95 -26.13 -7.20 3.07
N LYS A 96 -26.94 -7.54 4.08
CA LYS A 96 -26.93 -6.86 5.40
C LYS A 96 -25.95 -7.47 6.41
N VAL A 97 -25.28 -8.57 6.06
CA VAL A 97 -24.39 -9.29 6.98
C VAL A 97 -22.94 -8.84 6.76
N THR A 98 -22.34 -8.22 7.77
CA THR A 98 -20.93 -7.85 7.74
C THR A 98 -20.04 -9.08 7.87
N LYS A 99 -19.17 -9.31 6.88
CA LYS A 99 -18.20 -10.41 6.86
C LYS A 99 -16.86 -10.03 7.50
N GLY A 100 -16.58 -8.74 7.61
CA GLY A 100 -15.43 -8.19 8.34
C GLY A 100 -14.74 -7.05 7.62
N VAL A 101 -13.75 -6.48 8.31
CA VAL A 101 -12.85 -5.45 7.79
C VAL A 101 -11.44 -6.00 7.88
N PHE A 102 -10.72 -6.01 6.75
CA PHE A 102 -9.42 -6.67 6.66
C PHE A 102 -8.41 -5.84 5.88
N ASP A 103 -7.16 -5.89 6.32
CA ASP A 103 -6.04 -5.25 5.62
C ASP A 103 -5.68 -6.08 4.39
N ILE A 104 -6.09 -5.58 3.22
CA ILE A 104 -5.88 -6.20 1.91
C ILE A 104 -4.47 -5.88 1.38
N TYR A 105 -3.91 -4.74 1.80
CA TYR A 105 -2.51 -4.45 1.60
C TYR A 105 -1.93 -3.77 2.83
N ASP A 106 -0.83 -4.32 3.35
CA ASP A 106 0.00 -3.71 4.40
C ASP A 106 1.44 -3.65 3.87
N ALA A 107 2.02 -2.46 3.77
CA ALA A 107 3.37 -2.28 3.20
C ALA A 107 4.47 -3.06 3.94
N LEU A 108 4.37 -3.26 5.26
CA LEU A 108 5.36 -4.03 6.02
C LEU A 108 5.23 -5.53 5.74
N ARG A 109 4.00 -6.04 5.66
CA ARG A 109 3.70 -7.44 5.37
C ARG A 109 3.93 -7.79 3.90
N ASP A 110 3.43 -6.95 2.99
CA ASP A 110 3.16 -7.32 1.61
C ASP A 110 4.27 -6.90 0.63
N PHE A 111 5.11 -5.93 0.99
CA PHE A 111 6.26 -5.53 0.18
C PHE A 111 7.16 -6.73 -0.17
N LYS A 112 7.34 -7.65 0.79
CA LYS A 112 8.07 -8.90 0.57
C LYS A 112 7.19 -10.06 0.11
N ARG A 113 5.86 -9.93 0.11
CA ARG A 113 4.95 -11.01 -0.27
C ARG A 113 4.57 -10.98 -1.75
N CYS A 114 4.27 -9.84 -2.33
CA CYS A 114 3.67 -9.76 -3.66
C CYS A 114 3.96 -8.43 -4.35
N THR A 115 3.97 -8.41 -5.69
CA THR A 115 3.81 -7.19 -6.48
C THR A 115 2.38 -7.13 -7.05
N ARG A 116 1.80 -8.29 -7.40
CA ARG A 116 0.36 -8.45 -7.55
C ARG A 116 -0.18 -9.26 -6.38
N CYS A 117 -0.97 -8.61 -5.55
CA CYS A 117 -1.53 -9.18 -4.33
C CYS A 117 -2.95 -9.64 -4.64
N THR A 118 -3.09 -10.95 -4.89
CA THR A 118 -4.38 -11.56 -5.19
C THR A 118 -5.02 -12.12 -3.93
N TRP A 119 -6.29 -11.80 -3.76
CA TRP A 119 -7.15 -12.27 -2.68
C TRP A 119 -8.34 -13.04 -3.27
N MET A 120 -8.65 -14.19 -2.69
CA MET A 120 -9.84 -14.97 -3.04
C MET A 120 -10.80 -14.99 -1.86
N ALA A 121 -12.02 -14.52 -2.09
CA ALA A 121 -13.11 -14.63 -1.13
C ALA A 121 -13.82 -15.98 -1.33
N GLU A 122 -13.72 -16.82 -0.32
CA GLU A 122 -14.34 -18.14 -0.23
C GLU A 122 -15.44 -18.14 0.83
N THR A 123 -16.07 -19.29 1.07
CA THR A 123 -17.20 -19.42 2.00
C THR A 123 -16.83 -19.25 3.47
N ASP A 124 -15.57 -19.53 3.83
CA ASP A 124 -15.04 -19.49 5.19
C ASP A 124 -14.18 -18.25 5.49
N GLY A 125 -13.63 -17.61 4.46
CA GLY A 125 -12.75 -16.47 4.62
C GLY A 125 -12.15 -15.90 3.35
N LEU A 126 -11.17 -15.01 3.55
CA LEU A 126 -10.36 -14.40 2.52
C LEU A 126 -8.95 -15.00 2.52
N TYR A 127 -8.50 -15.47 1.36
CA TYR A 127 -7.17 -16.05 1.15
C TYR A 127 -6.28 -15.12 0.33
N GLY A 128 -5.16 -14.66 0.89
CA GLY A 128 -4.18 -13.80 0.25
C GLY A 128 -2.97 -14.57 -0.27
N PHE A 129 -2.83 -14.67 -1.59
CA PHE A 129 -1.79 -15.46 -2.25
C PHE A 129 -0.55 -14.63 -2.58
N SER A 130 0.60 -15.30 -2.70
CA SER A 130 1.86 -14.70 -3.11
C SER A 130 2.29 -15.24 -4.48
N GLU A 131 2.86 -14.36 -5.30
CA GLU A 131 3.47 -14.75 -6.58
C GLU A 131 4.93 -15.24 -6.44
N LYS A 132 5.52 -15.17 -5.24
CA LYS A 132 6.93 -15.54 -5.02
C LYS A 132 7.13 -17.05 -4.99
N LYS A 133 8.35 -17.48 -5.31
CA LYS A 133 8.77 -18.90 -5.29
C LYS A 133 9.97 -19.11 -4.36
N PRO A 134 9.91 -20.07 -3.41
CA PRO A 134 8.71 -20.81 -3.02
C PRO A 134 7.65 -19.87 -2.44
N PRO A 135 6.35 -20.20 -2.56
CA PRO A 135 5.30 -19.32 -2.04
C PRO A 135 5.41 -19.26 -0.51
N PRO A 136 5.46 -18.06 0.10
CA PRO A 136 5.25 -17.92 1.53
C PRO A 136 3.86 -18.41 1.91
N ALA A 137 3.64 -18.65 3.19
CA ALA A 137 2.32 -18.99 3.73
C ALA A 137 1.27 -17.95 3.29
N ALA A 138 0.11 -18.44 2.86
CA ALA A 138 -1.00 -17.57 2.49
C ALA A 138 -1.51 -16.82 3.73
N VAL A 139 -1.93 -15.57 3.54
CA VAL A 139 -2.64 -14.82 4.58
C VAL A 139 -4.08 -15.29 4.59
N PHE A 140 -4.64 -15.60 5.76
CA PHE A 140 -6.03 -16.02 5.88
C PHE A 140 -6.77 -15.13 6.88
N TYR A 141 -7.92 -14.62 6.45
CA TYR A 141 -8.87 -13.93 7.31
C TYR A 141 -10.18 -14.69 7.35
N LYS A 142 -10.62 -15.05 8.56
CA LYS A 142 -11.89 -15.73 8.76
C LYS A 142 -13.04 -14.72 8.74
N TRP A 143 -14.14 -15.06 8.07
CA TRP A 143 -15.35 -14.24 8.13
C TRP A 143 -15.92 -14.13 9.55
N LEU A 144 -16.49 -12.96 9.83
CA LEU A 144 -17.38 -12.77 10.97
C LEU A 144 -18.66 -13.59 10.76
N LYS A 145 -19.21 -14.10 11.86
CA LYS A 145 -20.42 -14.90 11.89
C LYS A 145 -21.66 -14.01 11.83
#